data_AF-A0A955EJZ2-F1
#
_entry.id   AF-A0A955EJZ2-F1
#
_cell.length_a   1.000
_cell.length_b   1.000
_cell.length_c   1.000
_cell.angle_alpha   90.00
_cell.angle_beta   90.00
_cell.angle_gamma   90.00
#
_symmetry.space_group_name_H-M   'P 1'
#
loop_
_entity.id
_entity.type
_entity.pdbx_description
1 polymer ?
#
loop_
_entity_poly.entity_id
_entity_poly.type
_entity_poly.pdbx_seq_one_letter_code
_entity_poly.pdbx_strand_id
1 'polypeptide(L)'
;MRPGMWAALAAVVLGAGACSSPGPIFPEADASLRWPPPPDVARIAWVGELTSDRDLKPGSSALQSLGRTLFGREAARPLTSPRSVCSDDAGRVFVVDGGSLQVHVFDLASRRYASWRAPESVGFQSPVCGAWDPRGRLLVTDSGRGVVVV
;
A
#
# COMPACT_ATOMS: atom_id res chain seq x y z
N MET A 1 -38.47 15.27 38.32
CA MET A 1 -38.02 14.68 37.05
C MET A 1 -37.29 15.75 36.26
N ARG A 2 -35.96 15.66 36.11
CA ARG A 2 -35.14 16.74 35.51
C ARG A 2 -34.93 16.49 33.99
N PRO A 3 -35.34 17.40 33.09
CA PRO A 3 -35.37 17.17 31.64
C PRO A 3 -34.00 17.25 30.95
N GLY A 4 -32.89 17.24 31.68
CA GLY A 4 -31.54 17.49 31.14
C GLY A 4 -30.74 16.27 30.71
N MET A 5 -31.20 15.04 30.98
CA MET A 5 -30.36 13.84 30.84
C MET A 5 -30.36 13.22 29.42
N TRP A 6 -31.23 13.68 28.52
CA TRP A 6 -31.26 13.22 27.12
C TRP A 6 -30.43 14.10 26.17
N ALA A 7 -30.18 15.37 26.52
CA ALA A 7 -29.41 16.29 25.67
C ALA A 7 -27.90 15.99 25.65
N ALA A 8 -27.37 15.39 26.72
CA ALA A 8 -25.95 15.04 26.81
C ALA A 8 -25.56 13.82 25.96
N LEU A 9 -26.51 12.95 25.61
CA LEU A 9 -26.27 11.78 24.75
C LEU A 9 -26.26 12.12 23.25
N ALA A 10 -26.87 13.23 22.84
CA ALA A 10 -26.86 13.68 21.44
C ALA A 10 -25.56 14.42 21.06
N ALA A 11 -24.87 15.04 22.02
CA ALA A 11 -23.65 15.82 21.76
C ALA A 11 -22.37 14.96 21.60
N VAL A 12 -22.38 13.71 22.06
CA VAL A 12 -21.22 12.79 21.90
C VAL A 12 -21.18 12.14 20.51
N VAL A 13 -22.28 12.15 19.76
CA VAL A 13 -22.36 11.50 18.43
C VAL A 13 -21.80 12.38 17.30
N LEU A 14 -21.66 13.70 17.50
CA LEU A 14 -21.22 14.62 16.44
C LEU A 14 -19.70 14.75 16.28
N GLY A 15 -18.90 14.16 17.18
CA GLY A 15 -17.43 14.30 17.17
C GLY A 15 -16.65 13.21 16.43
N ALA A 16 -17.27 12.07 16.08
CA ALA A 16 -16.53 10.87 15.67
C ALA A 16 -16.57 10.57 14.15
N GLY A 17 -17.12 11.47 13.34
CA GLY A 17 -17.37 11.25 11.91
C GLY A 17 -16.65 12.23 10.99
N ALA A 18 -15.41 12.63 11.27
CA ALA A 18 -14.68 13.48 10.33
C ALA A 18 -14.27 12.67 9.10
N CYS A 19 -14.74 13.10 7.92
CA CYS A 19 -14.14 12.70 6.65
C CYS A 19 -12.70 13.24 6.59
N SER A 20 -11.78 12.47 6.01
CA SER A 20 -10.41 12.92 5.78
C SER A 20 -10.08 12.89 4.29
N SER A 21 -9.42 13.93 3.80
CA SER A 21 -8.83 13.93 2.48
C SER A 21 -7.62 13.00 2.44
N PRO A 22 -7.33 12.35 1.30
CA PRO A 22 -6.12 11.54 1.15
C PRO A 22 -4.85 12.37 1.42
N GLY A 23 -3.91 11.82 2.20
CA GLY A 23 -2.63 12.49 2.51
C GLY A 23 -1.59 12.36 1.39
N PRO A 24 -0.46 13.09 1.39
CA PRO A 24 0.60 12.86 0.41
C PRO A 24 1.21 11.46 0.59
N ILE A 25 1.27 10.66 -0.48
CA ILE A 25 1.86 9.30 -0.45
C ILE A 25 3.34 9.42 -0.12
N PHE A 26 4.06 10.17 -0.95
CA PHE A 26 5.48 10.46 -0.80
C PHE A 26 5.69 11.89 -0.26
N PRO A 27 6.73 12.11 0.56
CA PRO A 27 7.13 13.46 0.93
C PRO A 27 7.64 14.25 -0.29
N GLU A 28 7.80 15.55 -0.12
CA GLU A 28 8.50 16.36 -1.11
C GLU A 28 9.95 15.88 -1.24
N ALA A 29 10.43 15.69 -2.47
CA ALA A 29 11.72 15.04 -2.72
C ALA A 29 12.87 15.85 -2.11
N ASP A 30 13.63 15.23 -1.21
CA ASP A 30 14.77 15.87 -0.55
C ASP A 30 15.86 16.20 -1.56
N ALA A 31 16.26 17.48 -1.64
CA ALA A 31 17.32 17.94 -2.52
C ALA A 31 18.69 17.33 -2.19
N SER A 32 18.89 16.89 -0.94
CA SER A 32 20.15 16.29 -0.47
C SER A 32 20.31 14.82 -0.84
N LEU A 33 19.21 14.08 -1.06
CA LEU A 33 19.21 12.67 -1.45
C LEU A 33 19.16 12.49 -2.97
N ARG A 34 20.04 13.20 -3.66
CA ARG A 34 20.18 13.17 -5.11
C ARG A 34 21.55 12.65 -5.51
N TRP A 35 21.58 11.86 -6.58
CA TRP A 35 22.80 11.23 -7.08
C TRP A 35 22.93 11.36 -8.61
N PRO A 36 24.12 11.70 -9.13
CA PRO A 36 25.31 12.13 -8.41
C PRO A 36 25.11 13.47 -7.66
N PRO A 37 25.91 13.78 -6.63
CA PRO A 37 25.85 15.07 -5.94
C PRO A 37 26.42 16.21 -6.81
N PRO A 38 26.09 17.48 -6.52
CA PRO A 38 26.67 18.63 -7.22
C PRO A 38 28.22 18.62 -7.17
N PRO A 39 28.91 19.11 -8.23
CA PRO A 39 28.41 19.87 -9.37
C PRO A 39 27.81 19.02 -10.51
N ASP A 40 27.85 17.70 -10.41
CA ASP A 40 27.30 16.82 -11.44
C ASP A 40 25.76 16.92 -11.50
N VAL A 41 25.20 16.72 -12.69
CA VAL A 41 23.75 16.71 -12.87
C VAL A 41 23.16 15.46 -12.23
N ALA A 42 22.37 15.65 -11.17
CA ALA A 42 21.65 14.57 -10.51
C ALA A 42 20.75 13.79 -11.50
N ARG A 43 20.85 12.47 -11.46
CA ARG A 43 20.11 11.53 -12.34
C ARG A 43 19.06 10.74 -11.58
N ILE A 44 19.27 10.53 -10.29
CA ILE A 44 18.38 9.78 -9.40
C ILE A 44 18.10 10.66 -8.19
N ALA A 45 16.84 10.71 -7.77
CA ALA A 45 16.42 11.36 -6.54
C ALA A 45 15.62 10.38 -5.71
N TRP A 46 15.89 10.34 -4.41
CA TRP A 46 14.98 9.67 -3.50
C TRP A 46 13.70 10.50 -3.40
N VAL A 47 12.55 9.86 -3.65
CA VAL A 47 11.24 10.51 -3.61
C VAL A 47 10.40 10.05 -2.42
N GLY A 48 10.73 8.91 -1.82
CA GLY A 48 9.96 8.33 -0.73
C GLY A 48 10.11 6.82 -0.67
N GLU A 49 9.31 6.20 0.19
CA GLU A 49 9.37 4.78 0.48
C GLU A 49 7.96 4.18 0.55
N LEU A 50 7.83 2.92 0.14
CA LEU A 50 6.67 2.08 0.38
C LEU A 50 7.11 0.92 1.27
N THR A 51 6.53 0.83 2.45
CA THR A 51 6.84 -0.17 3.48
C THR A 51 5.61 -1.02 3.82
N SER A 52 4.41 -0.48 3.64
CA SER A 52 3.14 -1.17 3.88
C SER A 52 1.97 -0.55 3.11
N ASP A 53 0.81 -1.21 3.14
CA ASP A 53 -0.44 -0.68 2.60
C ASP A 53 -0.86 0.68 3.20
N ARG A 54 -0.37 1.02 4.40
CA ARG A 54 -0.67 2.30 5.05
C ARG A 54 -0.04 3.50 4.34
N ASP A 55 1.02 3.31 3.56
CA ASP A 55 1.71 4.40 2.87
C ASP A 55 0.87 5.03 1.74
N LEU A 56 -0.15 4.31 1.26
CA LEU A 56 -1.16 4.84 0.33
C LEU A 56 -2.01 5.97 0.92
N LYS A 57 -2.08 6.05 2.26
CA LYS A 57 -2.78 7.08 3.04
C LYS A 57 -4.14 7.47 2.41
N PRO A 58 -5.05 6.50 2.17
CA PRO A 58 -6.33 6.79 1.56
C PRO A 58 -7.14 7.72 2.46
N GLY A 59 -7.97 8.57 1.86
CA GLY A 59 -8.98 9.32 2.58
C GLY A 59 -10.00 8.37 3.22
N SER A 60 -10.67 8.81 4.28
CA SER A 60 -11.70 8.03 4.96
C SER A 60 -13.02 8.77 5.01
N SER A 61 -14.12 8.04 4.86
CA SER A 61 -15.45 8.57 5.13
C SER A 61 -15.72 8.64 6.64
N ALA A 62 -16.68 9.46 7.04
CA ALA A 62 -17.16 9.57 8.43
C ALA A 62 -17.49 8.20 9.05
N LEU A 63 -18.18 7.34 8.29
CA LEU A 63 -18.56 6.00 8.74
C LEU A 63 -17.34 5.09 8.94
N GLN A 64 -16.36 5.15 8.02
CA GLN A 64 -15.11 4.39 8.16
C GLN A 64 -14.30 4.88 9.37
N SER A 65 -14.26 6.20 9.60
CA SER A 65 -13.61 6.80 10.77
C SER A 65 -14.27 6.33 12.08
N LEU A 66 -15.60 6.32 12.13
CA LEU A 66 -16.35 5.81 13.29
C LEU A 66 -16.12 4.32 13.50
N GLY A 67 -16.21 3.51 12.43
CA GLY A 67 -15.96 2.07 12.50
C GLY A 67 -14.57 1.75 13.02
N ARG A 68 -13.54 2.47 12.57
CA ARG A 68 -12.16 2.34 13.08
C ARG A 68 -12.02 2.70 14.56
N THR A 69 -12.86 3.61 15.05
CA THR A 69 -12.87 4.03 16.45
C THR A 69 -13.53 3.00 17.35
N LEU A 70 -14.63 2.38 16.88
CA LEU A 70 -15.39 1.39 17.64
C LEU A 70 -14.77 0.00 17.62
N PHE A 71 -14.32 -0.45 16.44
CA PHE A 71 -13.85 -1.82 16.21
C PHE A 71 -12.33 -1.93 16.03
N GLY A 72 -11.62 -0.79 16.11
CA GLY A 72 -10.19 -0.73 15.85
C GLY A 72 -9.84 -0.64 14.37
N ARG A 73 -8.54 -0.53 14.09
CA ARG A 73 -8.00 -0.45 12.72
C ARG A 73 -7.58 -1.84 12.25
N GLU A 74 -7.79 -2.12 10.97
CA GLU A 74 -7.22 -3.31 10.34
C GLU A 74 -5.68 -3.31 10.50
N ALA A 75 -5.11 -4.51 10.67
CA ALA A 75 -3.67 -4.69 10.73
C ALA A 75 -3.02 -4.21 9.42
N ALA A 76 -1.83 -3.61 9.53
CA ALA A 76 -1.05 -3.27 8.34
C ALA A 76 -0.65 -4.56 7.60
N ARG A 77 -0.39 -4.40 6.31
CA ARG A 77 0.22 -5.41 5.45
C ARG A 77 1.63 -4.94 5.10
N PRO A 78 2.62 -5.13 5.99
CA PRO A 78 3.99 -4.69 5.76
C PRO A 78 4.68 -5.58 4.72
N LEU A 79 5.63 -5.00 4.02
CA LEU A 79 6.64 -5.74 3.26
C LEU A 79 7.57 -6.44 4.25
N THR A 80 7.81 -7.73 4.05
CA THR A 80 8.63 -8.57 4.92
C THR A 80 10.05 -8.74 4.37
N SER A 81 10.17 -9.21 3.12
CA SER A 81 11.43 -9.35 2.40
C SER A 81 11.19 -9.12 0.90
N PRO A 82 10.93 -7.86 0.49
CA PRO A 82 10.69 -7.53 -0.90
C PRO A 82 11.94 -7.83 -1.75
N ARG A 83 11.75 -8.50 -2.90
CA ARG A 83 12.85 -8.92 -3.78
C ARG A 83 12.85 -8.22 -5.12
N SER A 84 11.70 -7.86 -5.64
CA SER A 84 11.58 -7.14 -6.91
C SER A 84 10.35 -6.25 -6.94
N VAL A 85 10.40 -5.28 -7.85
CA VAL A 85 9.31 -4.35 -8.13
C VAL A 85 9.15 -4.20 -9.63
N CYS A 86 7.89 -4.13 -10.09
CA CYS A 86 7.54 -3.70 -11.44
C CYS A 86 6.27 -2.86 -11.40
N SER A 87 5.89 -2.28 -12.53
CA SER A 87 4.69 -1.47 -12.67
C SER A 87 3.95 -1.81 -13.95
N ASP A 88 2.65 -1.55 -13.97
CA ASP A 88 1.86 -1.61 -15.20
C ASP A 88 1.63 -0.23 -15.82
N ASP A 89 0.95 -0.22 -16.96
CA ASP A 89 0.59 0.99 -17.71
C ASP A 89 -0.45 1.87 -16.98
N ALA A 90 -1.11 1.33 -15.95
CA ALA A 90 -2.06 2.06 -15.11
C ALA A 90 -1.41 2.70 -13.88
N GLY A 91 -0.09 2.54 -13.69
CA GLY A 91 0.66 3.10 -12.56
C GLY A 91 0.48 2.31 -11.26
N ARG A 92 0.03 1.06 -11.32
CA ARG A 92 0.07 0.16 -10.17
C ARG A 92 1.49 -0.37 -10.00
N VAL A 93 1.94 -0.45 -8.75
CA VAL A 93 3.25 -0.98 -8.37
C VAL A 93 3.07 -2.36 -7.77
N PHE A 94 3.76 -3.34 -8.33
CA PHE A 94 3.75 -4.74 -7.91
C PHE A 94 5.07 -5.05 -7.23
N VAL A 95 5.02 -5.46 -5.97
CA VAL A 95 6.20 -5.83 -5.19
C VAL A 95 6.14 -7.31 -4.87
N VAL A 96 7.08 -8.08 -5.41
CA VAL A 96 7.23 -9.50 -5.08
C VAL A 96 7.92 -9.62 -3.73
N ASP A 97 7.21 -10.13 -2.73
CA ASP A 97 7.71 -10.30 -1.38
C ASP A 97 7.91 -11.78 -1.07
N GLY A 98 9.19 -12.16 -1.01
CA GLY A 98 9.58 -13.54 -0.72
C GLY A 98 9.42 -13.92 0.74
N GLY A 99 9.35 -12.95 1.66
CA GLY A 99 9.14 -13.19 3.08
C GLY A 99 7.68 -13.49 3.41
N SER A 100 6.74 -12.82 2.72
CA SER A 100 5.30 -13.04 2.91
C SER A 100 4.66 -13.99 1.86
N LEU A 101 5.46 -14.48 0.92
CA LEU A 101 5.08 -15.40 -0.17
C LEU A 101 3.85 -14.88 -0.95
N GLN A 102 3.89 -13.61 -1.31
CA GLN A 102 2.84 -12.94 -2.07
C GLN A 102 3.42 -11.77 -2.88
N VAL A 103 2.59 -11.25 -3.78
CA VAL A 103 2.83 -9.97 -4.44
C VAL A 103 1.92 -8.94 -3.80
N HIS A 104 2.51 -7.84 -3.36
CA HIS A 104 1.77 -6.66 -2.92
C HIS A 104 1.47 -5.79 -4.14
N VAL A 105 0.24 -5.31 -4.26
CA VAL A 105 -0.22 -4.46 -5.36
C VAL A 105 -0.65 -3.12 -4.79
N PHE A 106 0.14 -2.09 -5.07
CA PHE A 106 -0.11 -0.71 -4.67
C PHE A 106 -0.62 0.06 -5.87
N ASP A 107 -1.92 0.35 -5.88
CA ASP A 107 -2.48 1.30 -6.82
C ASP A 107 -2.32 2.72 -6.23
N LEU A 108 -1.32 3.44 -6.73
CA LEU A 108 -0.97 4.78 -6.24
C LEU A 108 -2.02 5.82 -6.63
N ALA A 109 -2.70 5.62 -7.77
CA ALA A 109 -3.72 6.54 -8.28
C ALA A 109 -5.02 6.43 -7.49
N SER A 110 -5.53 5.20 -7.32
CA SER A 110 -6.76 4.95 -6.56
C SER A 110 -6.53 4.80 -5.05
N ARG A 111 -5.27 4.74 -4.61
CA ARG A 111 -4.84 4.54 -3.21
C ARG A 111 -5.41 3.26 -2.62
N ARG A 112 -5.48 2.22 -3.44
CA ARG A 112 -5.97 0.90 -3.06
C ARG A 112 -4.82 -0.08 -2.99
N TYR A 113 -4.90 -0.92 -1.97
CA TYR A 113 -4.01 -2.05 -1.80
C TYR A 113 -4.74 -3.33 -2.18
N ALA A 114 -4.04 -4.21 -2.87
CA ALA A 114 -4.42 -5.61 -3.00
C ALA A 114 -3.19 -6.50 -2.80
N SER A 115 -3.43 -7.79 -2.61
CA SER A 115 -2.39 -8.81 -2.59
C SER A 115 -2.76 -9.93 -3.52
N TRP A 116 -1.77 -10.48 -4.21
CA TRP A 116 -1.95 -11.66 -5.05
C TRP A 116 -0.99 -12.77 -4.59
N ARG A 117 -1.49 -14.00 -4.57
CA ARG A 117 -0.74 -15.21 -4.23
C ARG A 117 -0.84 -16.18 -5.39
N ALA A 118 0.18 -17.01 -5.55
CA ALA A 118 0.10 -18.13 -6.48
C ALA A 118 -1.11 -19.03 -6.13
N PRO A 119 -1.77 -19.64 -7.12
CA PRO A 119 -2.82 -20.63 -6.89
C PRO A 119 -2.36 -21.72 -5.93
N GLU A 120 -3.24 -22.23 -5.07
CA GLU A 120 -2.87 -23.23 -4.04
C GLU A 120 -2.20 -24.49 -4.62
N SER A 121 -2.59 -24.89 -5.83
CA SER A 121 -2.00 -26.03 -6.53
C SER A 121 -0.52 -25.85 -6.88
N VAL A 122 -0.04 -24.61 -6.99
CA VAL A 122 1.36 -24.27 -7.27
C VAL A 122 2.02 -23.78 -5.99
N GLY A 123 1.44 -22.75 -5.37
CA GLY A 123 1.98 -22.04 -4.22
C GLY A 123 3.31 -21.34 -4.53
N PHE A 124 3.65 -20.34 -3.72
CA PHE A 124 4.99 -19.78 -3.73
C PHE A 124 5.89 -20.51 -2.73
N GLN A 125 7.14 -20.73 -3.10
CA GLN A 125 8.20 -21.25 -2.23
C GLN A 125 9.34 -20.24 -2.12
N SER A 126 9.79 -19.67 -3.24
CA SER A 126 10.78 -18.59 -3.24
C SER A 126 10.57 -17.69 -4.46
N PRO A 127 9.54 -16.82 -4.43
CA PRO A 127 9.25 -15.90 -5.53
C PRO A 127 10.31 -14.80 -5.55
N VAL A 128 10.85 -14.47 -6.73
CA VAL A 128 12.02 -13.59 -6.86
C VAL A 128 11.71 -12.34 -7.68
N CYS A 129 11.44 -12.52 -8.97
CA CYS A 129 11.25 -11.44 -9.93
C CYS A 129 9.80 -11.39 -10.41
N GLY A 130 9.26 -10.18 -10.56
CA GLY A 130 7.99 -9.90 -11.22
C GLY A 130 8.20 -9.08 -12.49
N ALA A 131 7.45 -9.36 -13.55
CA ALA A 131 7.43 -8.57 -14.77
C ALA A 131 6.00 -8.40 -15.29
N TRP A 132 5.65 -7.18 -15.69
CA TRP A 132 4.39 -6.90 -16.38
C TRP A 132 4.58 -7.11 -17.89
N ASP A 133 3.71 -7.89 -18.53
CA ASP A 133 3.76 -8.10 -19.98
C ASP A 133 2.80 -7.18 -20.76
N PRO A 134 3.02 -7.00 -22.08
CA PRO A 134 2.13 -6.20 -22.92
C PRO A 134 0.71 -6.77 -23.09
N ARG A 135 0.43 -7.98 -22.56
CA ARG A 135 -0.92 -8.59 -22.56
C ARG A 135 -1.67 -8.27 -21.28
N GLY A 136 -1.09 -7.46 -20.38
CA GLY A 136 -1.71 -7.06 -19.13
C GLY A 136 -1.62 -8.14 -18.05
N ARG A 137 -0.56 -8.94 -18.06
CA ARG A 137 -0.36 -10.02 -17.09
C ARG A 137 0.88 -9.75 -16.25
N LEU A 138 0.81 -10.12 -14.97
CA LEU A 138 1.96 -10.17 -14.09
C LEU A 138 2.57 -11.58 -14.16
N LEU A 139 3.84 -11.68 -14.52
CA LEU A 139 4.59 -12.93 -14.47
C LEU A 139 5.53 -12.90 -13.28
N VAL A 140 5.51 -13.94 -12.44
CA VAL A 140 6.36 -14.06 -11.27
C VAL A 140 7.18 -15.33 -11.33
N THR A 141 8.51 -15.19 -11.27
CA THR A 141 9.44 -16.32 -11.24
C THR A 141 9.53 -16.85 -9.81
N ASP A 142 9.37 -18.17 -9.63
CA ASP A 142 9.66 -18.84 -8.36
C ASP A 142 10.87 -19.76 -8.51
N SER A 143 11.95 -19.37 -7.84
CA SER A 143 13.24 -20.08 -7.89
C SER A 143 13.23 -21.40 -7.12
N GLY A 144 12.40 -21.51 -6.07
CA GLY A 144 12.29 -22.74 -5.28
C GLY A 144 11.48 -23.82 -6.00
N ARG A 145 10.55 -23.39 -6.85
CA ARG A 145 9.70 -24.28 -7.67
C ARG A 145 10.24 -24.52 -9.09
N GLY A 146 11.07 -23.61 -9.62
CA GLY A 146 11.53 -23.67 -11.00
C GLY A 146 10.42 -23.36 -12.02
N VAL A 147 9.48 -22.49 -11.66
CA VAL A 147 8.31 -22.14 -12.50
C VAL A 147 8.14 -20.64 -12.65
N VAL A 148 7.38 -20.23 -13.66
CA VAL A 148 6.82 -18.88 -13.78
C VAL A 148 5.32 -18.98 -13.56
N VAL A 149 4.82 -18.22 -12.59
CA VAL A 149 3.39 -18.11 -12.27
C VAL A 149 2.83 -16.86 -12.94
N VAL A 150 1.61 -16.95 -13.47
CA VAL A 150 0.89 -15.86 -14.18
C VAL A 150 -0.45 -15.63 -13.51
#